data_AF-A0A0W0ZZF0-F1
#
_entry.id   AF-A0A0W0ZZF0-F1
#
_cell.length_a   1.000
_cell.length_b   1.000
_cell.length_c   1.000
_cell.angle_alpha   90.00
_cell.angle_beta   90.00
_cell.angle_gamma   90.00
#
_symmetry.space_group_name_H-M   'P 1'
#
loop_
_entity.id
_entity.type
_entity.pdbx_description
1 polymer ?
#
loop_
_entity_poly.entity_id
_entity_poly.type
_entity_poly.pdbx_seq_one_letter_code
_entity_poly.pdbx_strand_id
1 'polypeptide(L)'
;MSREAWEVIKSSKNFYVSSYRRGLIALIGSLLLNCIFGLLIAYIHLTEPERDFYATSGIAPPIQLQPLLAPNYSSNALLPPDPPAENEEDKLIPQ
;
A
#
# COMPACT_ATOMS: atom_id res chain seq x y z
N MET A 1 24.28 40.29 43.18
CA MET A 1 23.24 39.38 42.64
C MET A 1 22.53 38.73 43.82
N SER A 2 21.19 38.80 43.92
CA SER A 2 20.46 38.12 45.00
C SER A 2 20.45 36.60 44.77
N ARG A 3 20.41 35.81 45.86
CA ARG A 3 20.31 34.34 45.77
C ARG A 3 19.07 33.90 44.99
N GLU A 4 17.98 34.65 45.09
CA GLU A 4 16.74 34.42 44.34
C GLU A 4 16.97 34.54 42.83
N ALA A 5 17.68 35.57 42.37
CA ALA A 5 18.00 35.73 40.94
C ALA A 5 18.85 34.56 40.42
N TRP A 6 19.77 34.04 41.23
CA TRP A 6 20.59 32.87 40.87
C TRP A 6 19.76 31.58 40.74
N GLU A 7 18.86 31.31 41.68
CA GLU A 7 17.98 30.13 41.61
C GLU A 7 17.00 30.20 40.43
N VAL A 8 16.46 31.39 40.13
CA VAL A 8 15.61 31.58 38.93
C VAL A 8 16.40 31.27 37.66
N ILE A 9 17.61 31.81 37.49
CA ILE A 9 18.46 31.53 36.32
C ILE A 9 18.76 30.03 36.20
N LYS A 10 19.08 29.37 37.31
CA LYS A 10 19.36 27.93 37.35
C LYS A 10 18.15 27.10 36.96
N SER A 11 16.97 27.42 37.49
CA SER A 11 15.71 26.73 37.18
C SER A 11 15.33 26.87 35.70
N SER A 12 15.43 28.08 35.15
CA SER A 12 15.16 28.35 33.74
C SER A 12 16.10 27.58 32.82
N LYS A 13 17.40 27.54 33.13
CA LYS A 13 18.39 26.75 32.36
C LYS A 13 18.04 25.26 32.36
N ASN A 14 17.68 24.70 33.51
CA ASN A 14 17.27 23.30 33.62
C ASN A 14 15.98 23.01 32.85
N PHE A 15 15.02 23.93 32.89
CA PHE A 15 13.80 23.83 32.10
C PHE A 15 14.11 23.74 30.60
N TYR A 16 14.91 24.68 30.06
CA TYR A 16 15.29 24.64 28.64
C TYR A 16 16.02 23.35 28.27
N VAL A 17 17.03 22.94 29.04
CA VAL A 17 17.76 21.69 28.77
C VAL A 17 16.84 20.47 28.76
N SER A 18 15.89 20.41 29.69
CA SER A 18 14.93 19.31 29.75
C SER A 18 13.97 19.29 28.55
N SER A 19 13.49 20.47 28.13
CA SER A 19 12.58 20.63 27.00
C SER A 19 13.27 20.29 25.68
N TYR A 20 14.50 20.77 25.46
CA TYR A 20 15.29 20.42 24.28
C TYR A 20 15.60 18.93 24.22
N ARG A 21 15.98 18.29 25.34
CA ARG A 21 16.26 16.85 25.35
C ARG A 21 15.01 16.02 25.02
N ARG A 22 13.85 16.40 25.56
CA ARG A 22 12.57 15.75 25.22
C ARG A 22 12.21 15.94 23.76
N GLY A 23 12.37 17.17 23.23
CA GLY A 23 12.16 17.45 21.81
C GLY A 23 13.09 16.64 20.91
N LEU A 24 14.37 16.54 21.27
CA LEU A 24 15.36 15.75 20.52
C LEU A 24 15.02 14.25 20.55
N ILE A 25 14.62 13.69 21.70
CA ILE A 25 14.20 12.28 21.80
C ILE A 25 12.95 12.03 20.95
N ALA A 26 11.97 12.95 20.98
CA ALA A 26 10.78 12.85 20.16
C ALA A 26 11.11 12.91 18.65
N LEU A 27 12.04 13.78 18.25
CA LEU A 27 12.51 13.90 16.87
C LEU A 27 13.26 12.64 16.40
N ILE A 28 14.15 12.10 17.24
CA ILE A 28 14.85 10.85 16.93
C ILE A 28 13.83 9.71 16.83
N GLY A 29 12.86 9.64 17.74
CA GLY A 29 11.79 8.65 17.71
C GLY A 29 10.94 8.75 16.45
N SER A 30 10.56 9.95 16.01
CA SER A 30 9.79 10.14 14.78
C SER A 30 10.59 9.80 13.52
N LEU A 31 11.89 10.09 13.50
CA LEU A 31 12.78 9.71 12.41
C LEU A 31 12.92 8.18 12.31
N LEU A 32 13.16 7.50 13.44
CA LEU A 32 13.25 6.04 13.48
C LEU A 32 11.94 5.39 13.01
N LEU A 33 10.80 5.91 13.45
CA LEU A 33 9.50 5.40 13.03
C LEU A 33 9.28 5.55 11.52
N ASN A 34 9.68 6.69 10.94
CA ASN A 34 9.64 6.89 9.49
C ASN A 34 10.55 5.90 8.74
N CYS A 35 11.76 5.66 9.24
CA CYS A 35 12.65 4.65 8.64
C CYS A 35 12.02 3.25 8.70
N ILE A 36 11.40 2.88 9.82
CA ILE A 36 10.71 1.59 9.97
C ILE A 36 9.56 1.49 8.96
N PHE A 37 8.72 2.51 8.82
CA PHE A 37 7.65 2.50 7.83
C PHE A 37 8.17 2.43 6.39
N GLY A 38 9.25 3.15 6.07
CA GLY A 38 9.89 3.06 4.76
C GLY A 38 10.39 1.65 4.45
N LEU A 39 11.04 1.00 5.42
CA LEU A 39 11.50 -0.39 5.29
C LEU A 39 10.34 -1.38 5.15
N LEU A 40 9.25 -1.19 5.90
CA LEU A 40 8.07 -2.06 5.81
C LEU A 40 7.38 -1.93 4.46
N ILE A 41 7.22 -0.71 3.94
CA ILE A 41 6.65 -0.47 2.61
C ILE A 41 7.52 -1.14 1.53
N ALA A 42 8.84 -0.94 1.62
CA ALA A 42 9.78 -1.58 0.69
C ALA A 42 9.71 -3.12 0.77
N TYR A 43 9.66 -3.67 1.98
CA TYR A 43 9.53 -5.10 2.19
C TYR A 43 8.25 -5.66 1.55
N ILE A 44 7.10 -5.01 1.78
CA ILE A 44 5.81 -5.44 1.21
C ILE A 44 5.89 -5.45 -0.32
N HIS A 45 6.39 -4.37 -0.95
CA HIS A 45 6.45 -4.30 -2.41
C HIS A 45 7.47 -5.25 -3.04
N LEU A 46 8.56 -5.58 -2.34
CA LEU A 46 9.58 -6.51 -2.86
C LEU A 46 9.24 -7.97 -2.62
N THR A 47 8.34 -8.26 -1.67
CA THR A 47 7.89 -9.63 -1.35
C THR A 47 6.48 -9.91 -1.83
N GLU A 48 5.85 -8.95 -2.52
CA GLU A 48 4.52 -9.14 -3.11
C GLU A 48 4.60 -10.29 -4.13
N PRO A 49 3.82 -11.37 -3.94
CA PRO A 49 3.81 -12.46 -4.90
C PRO A 49 3.27 -11.97 -6.23
N GLU A 50 3.73 -12.57 -7.33
CA GLU A 50 3.17 -12.29 -8.64
C GLU A 50 1.66 -12.55 -8.61
N ARG A 51 0.89 -11.57 -9.11
CA ARG A 51 -0.56 -11.66 -9.08
C ARG A 51 -1.03 -12.67 -10.12
N ASP A 52 -1.71 -13.72 -9.65
CA ASP A 52 -2.39 -14.64 -10.53
C ASP A 52 -3.66 -14.01 -11.10
N PHE A 53 -3.88 -14.22 -12.39
CA PHE A 53 -5.07 -13.78 -13.11
C PHE A 53 -5.84 -15.00 -13.58
N TYR A 54 -7.17 -14.94 -13.55
CA TYR A 54 -8.03 -16.03 -13.99
C TYR A 54 -9.13 -15.51 -14.91
N ALA A 55 -9.42 -16.23 -15.99
CA ALA A 55 -10.59 -16.02 -16.83
C ALA A 55 -11.70 -17.00 -16.44
N THR A 56 -12.94 -16.51 -16.42
CA THR A 56 -14.14 -17.30 -16.12
C THR A 56 -15.26 -16.88 -17.07
N SER A 57 -15.86 -17.87 -17.73
CA SER A 57 -17.01 -17.69 -18.65
C SER A 57 -18.32 -18.22 -18.07
N GLY A 58 -18.32 -18.72 -16.82
CA GLY A 58 -19.51 -19.30 -16.15
C GLY A 58 -19.93 -20.68 -16.67
N ILE A 59 -19.38 -21.13 -17.80
CA ILE A 59 -19.63 -22.45 -18.40
C ILE A 59 -18.44 -23.39 -18.18
N ALA A 60 -17.21 -22.88 -18.33
CA ALA A 60 -15.96 -23.62 -18.13
C ALA A 60 -15.32 -23.34 -16.77
N PRO A 61 -14.51 -24.27 -16.23
CA PRO A 61 -13.72 -24.01 -15.01
C PRO A 61 -12.77 -22.83 -15.21
N PRO A 62 -12.44 -22.07 -14.15
CA PRO A 62 -11.53 -20.93 -14.25
C PRO A 62 -10.17 -21.32 -14.83
N ILE A 63 -9.72 -20.59 -15.85
CA ILE A 63 -8.44 -20.82 -16.52
C ILE A 63 -7.43 -19.80 -15.98
N GLN A 64 -6.27 -20.26 -15.51
CA GLN A 64 -5.19 -19.37 -15.08
C GLN A 64 -4.57 -18.69 -16.31
N LEU A 65 -4.53 -17.35 -16.27
CA LEU A 65 -4.00 -16.51 -17.33
C LEU A 65 -2.53 -16.23 -17.08
N GLN A 66 -1.77 -16.12 -18.17
CA GLN A 66 -0.40 -15.66 -18.12
C GLN A 66 -0.36 -14.13 -18.27
N PRO A 67 0.14 -13.39 -17.27
CA PRO A 67 0.23 -11.93 -17.37
C PRO A 67 1.22 -11.53 -18.47
N LEU A 68 0.88 -10.47 -19.20
CA LEU A 68 1.78 -9.86 -20.19
C LEU A 68 2.51 -8.68 -19.57
N LEU A 69 3.78 -8.51 -19.98
CA LEU A 69 4.61 -7.38 -19.57
C LEU A 69 4.19 -6.05 -20.23
N ALA A 70 3.43 -6.11 -21.32
CA ALA A 70 2.98 -4.95 -22.07
C ALA A 70 1.52 -5.12 -22.52
N PRO A 71 0.79 -4.00 -22.74
CA PRO A 71 -0.56 -4.05 -23.30
C PRO A 71 -0.59 -4.73 -24.68
N ASN A 72 -1.71 -5.39 -25.00
CA ASN A 72 -1.94 -5.91 -26.34
C ASN A 72 -2.27 -4.75 -27.30
N TYR A 73 -1.32 -4.41 -28.17
CA TYR A 73 -1.51 -3.42 -29.24
C TYR A 73 -2.01 -4.02 -30.56
N SER A 74 -2.23 -5.33 -30.62
CA SER A 74 -2.79 -5.97 -31.80
C SER A 74 -4.31 -5.86 -31.84
N SER A 75 -4.89 -5.90 -33.04
CA SER A 75 -6.36 -5.95 -33.23
C SER A 75 -6.96 -7.32 -32.93
N ASN A 76 -6.14 -8.32 -32.58
CA ASN A 76 -6.59 -9.66 -32.26
C ASN A 76 -6.77 -9.81 -30.75
N ALA A 77 -7.88 -10.40 -30.34
CA ALA A 77 -8.08 -10.80 -28.95
C ALA A 77 -7.05 -11.87 -28.55
N LEU A 78 -6.52 -11.77 -27.33
CA LEU A 78 -5.58 -12.76 -26.78
C LEU A 78 -6.26 -14.06 -26.37
N LEU A 79 -7.52 -13.96 -25.97
CA LEU A 79 -8.33 -15.09 -25.55
C LEU A 79 -9.24 -15.52 -26.70
N PRO A 80 -9.46 -16.83 -26.88
CA PRO A 80 -10.48 -17.31 -27.79
C PRO A 80 -11.87 -16.81 -27.34
N PRO A 81 -12.82 -16.65 -28.27
CA PRO A 81 -14.20 -16.32 -27.92
C PRO A 81 -14.78 -17.39 -27.00
N ASP A 82 -15.62 -16.95 -26.06
CA ASP A 82 -16.32 -17.86 -25.17
C ASP A 82 -17.18 -18.85 -25.97
N PRO A 83 -17.34 -20.10 -25.48
CA PRO A 83 -18.24 -21.04 -26.13
C PRO A 83 -19.66 -20.46 -26.18
N PRO A 84 -20.39 -20.64 -27.30
CA PRO A 84 -21.76 -20.20 -27.38
C PRO A 84 -22.56 -20.84 -26.24
N ALA A 85 -23.35 -20.05 -25.53
CA ALA A 85 -24.19 -20.57 -24.47
C ALA A 85 -25.18 -21.57 -25.08
N GLU A 86 -25.19 -22.81 -24.60
CA GLU A 86 -26.08 -23.89 -25.08
C GLU A 86 -27.58 -23.58 -24.86
N ASN A 87 -27.93 -22.41 -24.31
CA ASN A 87 -29.31 -21.96 -24.04
C ASN A 87 -29.59 -20.53 -24.55
N GLU A 88 -29.08 -20.16 -25.72
CA GLU A 88 -29.69 -19.08 -26.55
C GLU A 88 -30.88 -19.62 -27.39
N GLU A 89 -31.64 -20.59 -26.86
CA GLU A 89 -33.02 -20.75 -27.32
C GLU A 89 -33.76 -19.49 -26.89
N ASP A 90 -34.13 -18.67 -27.89
CA ASP A 90 -34.99 -17.48 -27.80
C ASP A 90 -35.67 -17.32 -26.44
N LYS A 91 -35.06 -16.56 -25.53
CA LYS A 91 -35.82 -15.97 -24.42
C LYS A 91 -36.76 -14.93 -25.04
N LEU A 92 -37.86 -15.41 -25.60
CA LEU A 92 -38.98 -14.61 -26.07
C LEU A 92 -39.44 -13.77 -24.88
N ILE A 93 -39.18 -12.47 -24.95
CA ILE A 93 -39.73 -11.50 -24.00
C ILE A 93 -41.24 -11.49 -24.26
N PRO A 94 -42.10 -11.90 -23.30
CA PRO A 94 -43.53 -11.83 -23.49
C PRO A 94 -43.96 -10.36 -23.67
N GLN A 95 -44.79 -10.09 -24.68
CA GLN A 95 -45.38 -8.77 -24.92
C GLN A 95 -46.50 -8.45 -23.93
#